data_AF-A0A6A5KC12-F1
#
_entry.id   AF-A0A6A5KC12-F1
#
_cell.length_a   1.000
_cell.length_b   1.000
_cell.length_c   1.000
_cell.angle_alpha   90.00
_cell.angle_beta   90.00
_cell.angle_gamma   90.00
#
_symmetry.space_group_name_H-M   'P 1'
#
loop_
_entity.id
_entity.type
_entity.pdbx_description
1 polymer ?
#
loop_
_entity_poly.entity_id
_entity_poly.type
_entity_poly.pdbx_seq_one_letter_code
_entity_poly.pdbx_strand_id
1 'polypeptide(L)'
;MSHAPGPSSTTAFNALPIELNKAIVHQLETDKDIATYRLICPATNDAIDADRLSFWRTKFREQYAFKESLSNARMQQLYQRRSKLLRHGTRYDFFHGYEKHEAYVVRMLRDLIVESFQGTTDVDEHGRPRCKNQTHLMNFIRNSRLLMDDRRPPQGPVSSVHETLLAVKLMCSQFIFDLSGLEHNIFAFEESQYAVYRSSIAAPLFTGTNVNMEWIMHCMKFFRHHMMNEEAQTLFDKIQELDVSQKPSAWREPLRQGAYPLSKYWKGTYSFLDNKEVMRLRCQGPGEEVYIDKNVDEGKIQLNFAENSRLPDGRKLSWPDVFEDRLHSLGNAAAKQSIKTQGRNTAKTTDNIHFEGRGEDLEDDYNALGWLNPLPAQAGIPGWQRITFMKHFMDDFAEPEEDNLWAYEGVVLPGGRIIVGRWWYASSDYNGPFILWAVDGNPEFEDDDTCDGDTTEEE
;
A
#
# COMPACT_ATOMS: atom_id res chain seq x y z
N MET A 1 39.15 -63.60 -2.73
CA MET A 1 38.67 -62.23 -3.05
C MET A 1 37.19 -62.32 -3.33
N SER A 2 36.35 -62.00 -2.33
CA SER A 2 34.90 -61.98 -2.49
C SER A 2 34.50 -60.73 -3.27
N HIS A 3 33.77 -60.90 -4.37
CA HIS A 3 33.12 -59.79 -5.05
C HIS A 3 32.20 -59.05 -4.06
N ALA A 4 32.35 -57.73 -3.98
CA ALA A 4 31.40 -56.88 -3.28
C ALA A 4 30.00 -57.09 -3.89
N PRO A 5 28.96 -57.27 -3.07
CA PRO A 5 27.60 -57.39 -3.58
C PRO A 5 27.23 -56.10 -4.31
N GLY A 6 26.74 -56.24 -5.55
CA GLY A 6 26.17 -55.14 -6.31
C GLY A 6 25.01 -54.49 -5.56
N PRO A 7 24.70 -53.20 -5.83
CA PRO A 7 23.65 -52.47 -5.12
C PRO A 7 22.33 -53.25 -5.18
N SER A 8 21.77 -53.52 -4.00
CA SER A 8 20.49 -54.19 -3.80
C SER A 8 19.37 -53.51 -4.60
N SER A 9 18.62 -54.27 -5.38
CA SER A 9 17.41 -53.82 -6.11
C SER A 9 16.20 -53.58 -5.19
N THR A 10 16.33 -53.83 -3.89
CA THR A 10 15.32 -53.52 -2.87
C THR A 10 15.62 -52.14 -2.29
N THR A 11 15.43 -51.10 -3.10
CA THR A 11 15.50 -49.72 -2.63
C THR A 11 14.33 -49.49 -1.68
N ALA A 12 14.59 -49.19 -0.41
CA ALA A 12 13.58 -49.10 0.66
C ALA A 12 12.33 -48.29 0.27
N PHE A 13 12.52 -47.18 -0.45
CA PHE A 13 11.41 -46.32 -0.92
C PHE A 13 10.48 -46.98 -1.95
N ASN A 14 10.98 -47.91 -2.77
CA ASN A 14 10.15 -48.64 -3.74
C ASN A 14 9.19 -49.66 -3.09
N ALA A 15 9.45 -50.03 -1.83
CA ALA A 15 8.58 -50.91 -1.06
C ALA A 15 7.51 -50.14 -0.28
N LEU A 16 7.63 -48.81 -0.16
CA LEU A 16 6.68 -47.98 0.57
C LEU A 16 5.47 -47.62 -0.32
N PRO A 17 4.24 -47.62 0.22
CA PRO A 17 3.08 -47.01 -0.41
C PRO A 17 3.34 -45.54 -0.79
N ILE A 18 2.68 -45.08 -1.85
CA ILE A 18 2.85 -43.70 -2.35
C ILE A 18 2.51 -42.65 -1.29
N GLU A 19 1.55 -42.95 -0.41
CA GLU A 19 1.12 -42.08 0.69
C GLU A 19 2.24 -41.87 1.73
N LEU A 20 3.00 -42.92 2.04
CA LEU A 20 4.15 -42.82 2.95
C LEU A 20 5.29 -42.04 2.30
N ASN A 21 5.57 -42.31 1.02
CA ASN A 21 6.57 -41.52 0.28
C ASN A 21 6.17 -40.04 0.19
N LYS A 22 4.87 -39.74 0.07
CA LYS A 22 4.33 -38.36 0.13
C LYS A 22 4.52 -37.74 1.52
N ALA A 23 4.19 -38.47 2.58
CA ALA A 23 4.37 -37.99 3.94
C ALA A 23 5.84 -37.65 4.23
N ILE A 24 6.78 -38.47 3.72
CA ILE A 24 8.22 -38.23 3.85
C ILE A 24 8.64 -36.94 3.12
N VAL A 25 8.26 -36.76 1.85
CA VAL A 25 8.63 -35.54 1.10
C VAL A 25 8.00 -34.27 1.69
N HIS A 26 6.84 -34.36 2.36
CA HIS A 26 6.24 -33.22 3.07
C HIS A 26 7.08 -32.74 4.26
N GLN A 27 7.90 -33.60 4.85
CA GLN A 27 8.84 -33.22 5.93
C GLN A 27 10.11 -32.55 5.41
N LEU A 28 10.33 -32.49 4.08
CA LEU A 28 11.50 -31.82 3.52
C LEU A 28 11.29 -30.31 3.49
N GLU A 29 12.22 -29.59 4.12
CA GLU A 29 12.15 -28.14 4.30
C GLU A 29 12.52 -27.37 3.02
N THR A 30 13.51 -27.86 2.26
CA THR A 30 14.05 -27.10 1.12
C THR A 30 13.60 -27.64 -0.24
N ASP A 31 13.37 -26.74 -1.19
CA ASP A 31 13.08 -27.08 -2.59
C ASP A 31 14.20 -27.93 -3.24
N LYS A 32 15.45 -27.78 -2.77
CA LYS A 32 16.59 -28.57 -3.22
C LYS A 32 16.44 -30.03 -2.78
N ASP A 33 16.08 -30.26 -1.53
CA ASP A 33 15.91 -31.62 -0.99
C ASP A 33 14.72 -32.32 -1.62
N ILE A 34 13.62 -31.59 -1.87
CA ILE A 34 12.46 -32.11 -2.63
C ILE A 34 12.90 -32.55 -4.04
N ALA A 35 13.69 -31.71 -4.73
CA ALA A 35 14.20 -32.03 -6.06
C ALA A 35 15.17 -33.24 -6.05
N THR A 36 16.02 -33.35 -5.03
CA THR A 36 16.91 -34.51 -4.86
C THR A 36 16.12 -35.78 -4.55
N TYR A 37 15.12 -35.70 -3.66
CA TYR A 37 14.24 -36.81 -3.31
C TYR A 37 13.49 -37.38 -4.53
N ARG A 38 12.98 -36.47 -5.38
CA ARG A 38 12.34 -36.80 -6.67
C ARG A 38 13.21 -37.64 -7.61
N LEU A 39 14.54 -37.59 -7.47
CA LEU A 39 15.50 -38.24 -8.35
C LEU A 39 16.07 -39.55 -7.79
N ILE A 40 15.68 -39.96 -6.57
CA ILE A 40 16.22 -41.16 -5.91
C ILE A 40 15.79 -42.44 -6.64
N CYS A 41 14.48 -42.63 -6.85
CA CYS A 41 13.94 -43.81 -7.54
C CYS A 41 12.54 -43.54 -8.11
N PRO A 42 11.94 -44.47 -8.90
CA PRO A 42 10.61 -44.28 -9.47
C PRO A 42 9.52 -44.01 -8.42
N ALA A 43 9.52 -44.73 -7.29
CA ALA A 43 8.50 -44.52 -6.26
C ALA A 43 8.56 -43.13 -5.61
N THR A 44 9.76 -42.56 -5.40
CA THR A 44 9.88 -41.18 -4.88
C THR A 44 9.54 -40.13 -5.94
N ASN A 45 9.79 -40.43 -7.21
CA ASN A 45 9.34 -39.61 -8.33
C ASN A 45 7.80 -39.56 -8.40
N ASP A 46 7.16 -40.74 -8.36
CA ASP A 46 5.71 -40.89 -8.42
C ASP A 46 5.03 -40.21 -7.23
N ALA A 47 5.62 -40.23 -6.04
CA ALA A 47 5.11 -39.51 -4.88
C ALA A 47 4.95 -38.01 -5.11
N ILE A 48 5.81 -37.39 -5.93
CA ILE A 48 5.78 -35.96 -6.23
C ILE A 48 4.96 -35.65 -7.48
N ASP A 49 5.12 -36.44 -8.55
CA ASP A 49 4.58 -36.11 -9.87
C ASP A 49 3.40 -36.98 -10.34
N ALA A 50 3.19 -38.16 -9.75
CA ALA A 50 2.03 -39.00 -10.06
C ALA A 50 0.79 -38.51 -9.31
N ASP A 51 -0.26 -39.34 -9.29
CA ASP A 51 -1.54 -39.07 -8.62
C ASP A 51 -2.10 -37.66 -8.95
N ARG A 52 -2.13 -37.35 -10.25
CA ARG A 52 -2.62 -36.08 -10.80
C ARG A 52 -1.96 -34.86 -10.15
N LEU A 53 -0.69 -34.96 -9.75
CA LEU A 53 0.09 -33.88 -9.13
C LEU A 53 -0.50 -33.38 -7.79
N SER A 54 -1.13 -34.27 -7.01
CA SER A 54 -1.77 -33.91 -5.74
C SER A 54 -0.78 -33.38 -4.69
N PHE A 55 0.48 -33.82 -4.71
CA PHE A 55 1.56 -33.26 -3.88
C PHE A 55 1.71 -31.75 -4.09
N TRP A 56 1.77 -31.30 -5.35
CA TRP A 56 1.94 -29.89 -5.69
C TRP A 56 0.76 -29.03 -5.26
N ARG A 57 -0.46 -29.58 -5.23
CA ARG A 57 -1.63 -28.90 -4.67
C ARG A 57 -1.42 -28.63 -3.17
N THR A 58 -1.04 -29.65 -2.40
CA THR A 58 -0.80 -29.50 -0.96
C THR A 58 0.36 -28.53 -0.70
N LYS A 59 1.50 -28.72 -1.36
CA LYS A 59 2.69 -27.85 -1.18
C LYS A 59 2.42 -26.39 -1.57
N PHE A 60 1.64 -26.15 -2.63
CA PHE A 60 1.26 -24.78 -3.01
C PHE A 60 0.39 -24.12 -1.94
N ARG A 61 -0.59 -24.83 -1.39
CA ARG A 61 -1.48 -24.33 -0.32
C ARG A 61 -0.73 -24.07 0.99
N GLU A 62 0.30 -24.87 1.27
CA GLU A 62 1.19 -24.65 2.41
C GLU A 62 1.97 -23.34 2.27
N GLN A 63 2.38 -22.97 1.06
CA GLN A 63 3.33 -21.87 0.83
C GLN A 63 2.73 -20.55 0.32
N TYR A 64 1.62 -20.58 -0.42
CA TYR A 64 1.06 -19.38 -1.07
C TYR A 64 -0.44 -19.26 -0.83
N ALA A 65 -0.93 -18.02 -0.83
CA ALA A 65 -2.35 -17.77 -0.98
C ALA A 65 -2.78 -18.17 -2.40
N PHE A 66 -3.95 -18.80 -2.52
CA PHE A 66 -4.35 -19.41 -3.79
C PHE A 66 -5.87 -19.30 -3.99
N LYS A 67 -6.28 -19.13 -5.25
CA LYS A 67 -7.67 -19.27 -5.67
C LYS A 67 -8.01 -20.72 -5.95
N GLU A 68 -9.15 -21.22 -5.47
CA GLU A 68 -9.54 -22.63 -5.59
C GLU A 68 -9.67 -23.16 -7.04
N SER A 69 -9.77 -22.28 -8.03
CA SER A 69 -10.00 -22.64 -9.44
C SER A 69 -8.76 -23.11 -10.22
N LEU A 70 -7.60 -23.28 -9.59
CA LEU A 70 -6.37 -23.66 -10.30
C LEU A 70 -6.20 -25.18 -10.42
N SER A 71 -5.74 -25.65 -11.59
CA SER A 71 -5.36 -27.06 -11.77
C SER A 71 -4.04 -27.38 -11.07
N ASN A 72 -3.84 -28.63 -10.64
CA ASN A 72 -2.61 -29.05 -9.96
C ASN A 72 -1.35 -28.83 -10.82
N ALA A 73 -1.45 -29.06 -12.15
CA ALA A 73 -0.37 -28.76 -13.09
C ALA A 73 -0.02 -27.27 -13.12
N ARG A 74 -1.03 -26.38 -13.02
CA ARG A 74 -0.78 -24.95 -12.93
C ARG A 74 -0.18 -24.55 -11.59
N MET A 75 -0.62 -25.15 -10.49
CA MET A 75 -0.02 -24.93 -9.16
C MET A 75 1.46 -25.33 -9.12
N GLN A 76 1.83 -26.48 -9.70
CA GLN A 76 3.23 -26.89 -9.86
C GLN A 76 4.06 -25.83 -10.61
N GLN A 77 3.59 -25.40 -11.78
CA GLN A 77 4.28 -24.40 -12.59
C GLN A 77 4.45 -23.07 -11.84
N LEU A 78 3.40 -22.62 -11.16
CA LEU A 78 3.43 -21.37 -10.38
C LEU A 78 4.37 -21.50 -9.18
N TYR A 79 4.33 -22.60 -8.45
CA TYR A 79 5.24 -22.88 -7.33
C TYR A 79 6.70 -22.75 -7.77
N GLN A 80 7.09 -23.56 -8.75
CA GLN A 80 8.48 -23.64 -9.22
C GLN A 80 8.96 -22.29 -9.77
N ARG A 81 8.09 -21.58 -10.50
CA ARG A 81 8.40 -20.25 -11.03
C ARG A 81 8.55 -19.22 -9.91
N ARG A 82 7.64 -19.18 -8.94
CA ARG A 82 7.67 -18.24 -7.80
C ARG A 82 8.90 -18.48 -6.95
N SER A 83 9.16 -19.72 -6.52
CA SER A 83 10.35 -20.07 -5.73
C SER A 83 11.64 -19.66 -6.44
N LYS A 84 11.74 -19.92 -7.76
CA LYS A 84 12.89 -19.49 -8.56
C LYS A 84 13.04 -17.97 -8.59
N LEU A 85 11.97 -17.23 -8.89
CA LEU A 85 12.01 -15.77 -9.03
C LEU A 85 12.22 -15.06 -7.70
N LEU A 86 11.63 -15.53 -6.60
CA LEU A 86 11.88 -15.00 -5.25
C LEU A 86 13.36 -15.14 -4.87
N ARG A 87 13.98 -16.29 -5.16
CA ARG A 87 15.40 -16.53 -4.84
C ARG A 87 16.37 -15.75 -5.72
N HIS A 88 16.15 -15.70 -7.04
CA HIS A 88 17.06 -15.03 -7.96
C HIS A 88 16.80 -13.52 -8.03
N GLY A 89 15.58 -13.10 -7.74
CA GLY A 89 15.14 -11.71 -7.85
C GLY A 89 15.82 -10.76 -6.86
N THR A 90 16.30 -11.28 -5.73
CA THR A 90 17.02 -10.51 -4.70
C THR A 90 18.31 -9.84 -5.20
N ARG A 91 18.84 -10.30 -6.35
CA ARG A 91 20.10 -9.83 -6.92
C ARG A 91 19.95 -8.63 -7.85
N TYR A 92 18.72 -8.24 -8.20
CA TYR A 92 18.47 -7.10 -9.10
C TYR A 92 18.41 -5.78 -8.31
N ASP A 93 18.79 -4.68 -8.96
CA ASP A 93 18.79 -3.34 -8.36
C ASP A 93 17.43 -2.62 -8.44
N PHE A 94 16.51 -3.06 -9.31
CA PHE A 94 15.18 -2.47 -9.44
C PHE A 94 15.16 -0.96 -9.76
N PHE A 95 16.04 -0.49 -10.65
CA PHE A 95 16.08 0.92 -11.05
C PHE A 95 14.95 1.31 -12.00
N HIS A 96 14.77 0.56 -13.09
CA HIS A 96 13.88 0.97 -14.19
C HIS A 96 12.76 -0.02 -14.50
N GLY A 97 12.93 -1.32 -14.23
CA GLY A 97 11.87 -2.32 -14.47
C GLY A 97 11.71 -2.80 -15.91
N TYR A 98 12.58 -2.38 -16.84
CA TYR A 98 12.52 -2.79 -18.26
C TYR A 98 13.36 -4.02 -18.59
N GLU A 99 14.33 -4.39 -17.74
CA GLU A 99 15.14 -5.57 -18.02
C GLU A 99 14.25 -6.82 -18.02
N LYS A 100 14.40 -7.70 -19.01
CA LYS A 100 13.50 -8.84 -19.19
C LYS A 100 13.37 -9.70 -17.93
N HIS A 101 14.47 -9.93 -17.21
CA HIS A 101 14.47 -10.78 -16.02
C HIS A 101 13.90 -10.05 -14.80
N GLU A 102 14.31 -8.80 -14.58
CA GLU A 102 13.70 -7.90 -13.60
C GLU A 102 12.18 -7.80 -13.78
N ALA A 103 11.70 -7.59 -15.01
CA ALA A 103 10.28 -7.51 -15.34
C ALA A 103 9.52 -8.81 -15.02
N TYR A 104 10.15 -9.99 -15.12
CA TYR A 104 9.52 -11.24 -14.70
C TYR A 104 9.34 -11.31 -13.18
N VAL A 105 10.31 -10.80 -12.41
CA VAL A 105 10.22 -10.72 -10.95
C VAL A 105 9.14 -9.72 -10.56
N VAL A 106 9.13 -8.53 -11.13
CA VAL A 106 8.13 -7.48 -10.87
C VAL A 106 6.71 -7.99 -11.15
N ARG A 107 6.48 -8.67 -12.28
CA ARG A 107 5.17 -9.28 -12.58
C ARG A 107 4.78 -10.35 -11.55
N MET A 108 5.72 -11.15 -11.09
CA MET A 108 5.47 -12.17 -10.07
C MET A 108 5.10 -11.53 -8.72
N LEU A 109 5.80 -10.48 -8.30
CA LEU A 109 5.47 -9.71 -7.09
C LEU A 109 4.09 -9.07 -7.17
N ARG A 110 3.75 -8.47 -8.33
CA ARG A 110 2.39 -7.99 -8.60
C ARG A 110 1.35 -9.09 -8.45
N ASP A 111 1.60 -10.27 -9.01
CA ASP A 111 0.68 -11.40 -8.90
C ASP A 111 0.51 -11.83 -7.43
N LEU A 112 1.59 -11.84 -6.61
CA LEU A 112 1.49 -12.10 -5.17
C LEU A 112 0.63 -11.06 -4.43
N ILE A 113 0.78 -9.77 -4.77
CA ILE A 113 -0.01 -8.67 -4.22
C ILE A 113 -1.50 -8.88 -4.54
N VAL A 114 -1.85 -9.08 -5.80
CA VAL A 114 -3.24 -9.25 -6.25
C VAL A 114 -3.88 -10.53 -5.70
N GLU A 115 -3.09 -11.58 -5.52
CA GLU A 115 -3.55 -12.86 -4.97
C GLU A 115 -3.54 -12.93 -3.44
N SER A 116 -3.08 -11.87 -2.76
CA SER A 116 -3.11 -11.80 -1.30
C SER A 116 -4.54 -11.96 -0.78
N PHE A 117 -4.70 -12.73 0.30
CA PHE A 117 -5.99 -13.07 0.91
C PHE A 117 -6.96 -13.89 0.03
N GLN A 118 -6.53 -14.47 -1.10
CA GLN A 118 -7.39 -15.38 -1.89
C GLN A 118 -7.52 -16.80 -1.30
N GLY A 119 -6.82 -17.11 -0.21
CA GLY A 119 -6.83 -18.42 0.46
C GLY A 119 -6.99 -18.30 1.99
N THR A 120 -6.44 -19.26 2.73
CA THR A 120 -6.44 -19.23 4.20
C THR A 120 -5.69 -18.00 4.71
N THR A 121 -6.28 -17.33 5.70
CA THR A 121 -5.72 -16.15 6.34
C THR A 121 -5.32 -16.54 7.75
N ASP A 122 -4.09 -16.20 8.12
CA ASP A 122 -3.56 -16.38 9.47
C ASP A 122 -3.72 -15.06 10.22
N VAL A 123 -3.50 -15.08 11.53
CA VAL A 123 -3.40 -13.85 12.34
C VAL A 123 -1.97 -13.70 12.84
N ASP A 124 -1.47 -12.47 12.86
CA ASP A 124 -0.19 -12.18 13.49
C ASP A 124 -0.30 -12.12 15.02
N GLU A 125 0.82 -11.88 15.69
CA GLU A 125 0.91 -11.81 17.16
C GLU A 125 0.05 -10.71 17.78
N HIS A 126 -0.40 -9.74 16.98
CA HIS A 126 -1.28 -8.65 17.36
C HIS A 126 -2.72 -8.85 16.89
N GLY A 127 -3.07 -10.05 16.41
CA GLY A 127 -4.42 -10.40 15.98
C GLY A 127 -4.82 -9.84 14.60
N ARG A 128 -3.88 -9.28 13.81
CA ARG A 128 -4.20 -8.75 12.48
C ARG A 128 -4.20 -9.86 11.45
N PRO A 129 -5.11 -9.80 10.45
CA PRO A 129 -5.06 -10.68 9.30
C PRO A 129 -3.71 -10.59 8.56
N ARG A 130 -3.06 -11.73 8.37
CA ARG A 130 -1.84 -11.90 7.59
C ARG A 130 -2.02 -13.02 6.59
N CYS A 131 -1.49 -12.86 5.38
CA CYS A 131 -1.49 -13.94 4.40
C CYS A 131 -0.08 -14.36 3.99
N LYS A 132 0.03 -15.61 3.49
CA LYS A 132 1.30 -16.21 3.09
C LYS A 132 2.02 -15.42 2.00
N ASN A 133 1.28 -14.83 1.06
CA ASN A 133 1.87 -14.00 0.01
C ASN A 133 2.53 -12.74 0.58
N GLN A 134 1.93 -12.10 1.60
CA GLN A 134 2.57 -10.96 2.28
C GLN A 134 3.85 -11.38 2.99
N THR A 135 3.89 -12.58 3.59
CA THR A 135 5.11 -13.11 4.20
C THR A 135 6.24 -13.24 3.17
N HIS A 136 5.93 -13.75 1.97
CA HIS A 136 6.91 -13.80 0.86
C HIS A 136 7.34 -12.41 0.41
N LEU A 137 6.43 -11.43 0.33
CA LEU A 137 6.75 -10.06 -0.04
C LEU A 137 7.68 -9.40 1.00
N MET A 138 7.36 -9.52 2.29
CA MET A 138 8.18 -9.03 3.39
C MET A 138 9.58 -9.65 3.39
N ASN A 139 9.66 -10.97 3.23
CA ASN A 139 10.94 -11.67 3.11
C ASN A 139 11.72 -11.23 1.87
N PHE A 140 11.03 -10.99 0.74
CA PHE A 140 11.69 -10.49 -0.46
C PHE A 140 12.24 -9.07 -0.25
N ILE A 141 11.47 -8.17 0.39
CA ILE A 141 11.90 -6.81 0.70
C ILE A 141 13.17 -6.84 1.58
N ARG A 142 13.16 -7.62 2.67
CA ARG A 142 14.32 -7.75 3.58
C ARG A 142 15.60 -8.23 2.88
N ASN A 143 15.46 -9.07 1.86
CA ASN A 143 16.60 -9.73 1.20
C ASN A 143 16.95 -9.14 -0.17
N SER A 144 16.28 -8.07 -0.61
CA SER A 144 16.48 -7.49 -1.96
C SER A 144 16.72 -5.98 -1.90
N ARG A 145 17.00 -5.40 -3.07
CA ARG A 145 17.17 -3.95 -3.24
C ARG A 145 15.89 -3.27 -3.73
N LEU A 146 14.73 -3.92 -3.63
CA LEU A 146 13.47 -3.41 -4.19
C LEU A 146 13.10 -2.01 -3.67
N LEU A 147 13.32 -1.78 -2.37
CA LEU A 147 13.05 -0.52 -1.66
C LEU A 147 14.31 0.12 -1.07
N MET A 148 15.49 -0.37 -1.47
CA MET A 148 16.77 0.22 -1.08
C MET A 148 17.16 1.21 -2.18
N ASP A 149 17.25 2.48 -1.81
CA ASP A 149 17.80 3.52 -2.67
C ASP A 149 19.14 3.91 -2.04
N ASP A 150 20.19 3.15 -2.30
CA ASP A 150 21.55 3.39 -1.80
C ASP A 150 22.40 4.21 -2.78
N ARG A 151 21.90 4.41 -4.00
CA ARG A 151 22.58 5.12 -5.08
C ARG A 151 21.61 5.56 -6.19
N ARG A 152 22.05 6.55 -6.98
CA ARG A 152 21.37 6.96 -8.22
C ARG A 152 21.35 5.83 -9.25
N PRO A 153 20.27 5.71 -10.05
CA PRO A 153 20.26 4.82 -11.20
C PRO A 153 21.37 5.24 -12.18
N PRO A 154 22.04 4.29 -12.84
CA PRO A 154 23.05 4.60 -13.84
C PRO A 154 22.45 5.44 -14.97
N GLN A 155 23.15 6.50 -15.35
CA GLN A 155 22.73 7.36 -16.46
C GLN A 155 22.64 6.51 -17.74
N GLY A 156 21.44 6.42 -18.30
CA GLY A 156 21.14 5.61 -19.47
C GLY A 156 20.12 6.30 -20.38
N PRO A 157 19.88 5.75 -21.58
CA PRO A 157 18.97 6.35 -22.56
C PRO A 157 17.50 6.36 -22.11
N VAL A 158 17.14 5.55 -21.13
CA VAL A 158 15.79 5.48 -20.55
C VAL A 158 15.86 6.02 -19.12
N SER A 159 15.36 7.24 -18.92
CA SER A 159 15.28 7.83 -17.58
C SER A 159 14.00 7.46 -16.84
N SER A 160 12.98 6.95 -17.53
CA SER A 160 11.69 6.63 -16.91
C SER A 160 11.75 5.32 -16.13
N VAL A 161 10.86 5.17 -15.14
CA VAL A 161 10.65 3.91 -14.42
C VAL A 161 9.37 3.25 -14.96
N HIS A 162 9.41 1.94 -15.17
CA HIS A 162 8.25 1.18 -15.62
C HIS A 162 7.13 1.24 -14.58
N GLU A 163 5.90 1.56 -15.01
CA GLU A 163 4.72 1.73 -14.14
C GLU A 163 4.47 0.54 -13.20
N THR A 164 4.52 -0.70 -13.69
CA THR A 164 4.39 -1.90 -12.85
C THR A 164 5.44 -1.97 -11.74
N LEU A 165 6.68 -1.52 -11.98
CA LEU A 165 7.69 -1.48 -10.93
C LEU A 165 7.33 -0.44 -9.87
N LEU A 166 6.91 0.77 -10.28
CA LEU A 166 6.46 1.80 -9.34
C LEU A 166 5.26 1.32 -8.52
N ALA A 167 4.25 0.73 -9.15
CA ALA A 167 3.07 0.18 -8.48
C ALA A 167 3.46 -0.90 -7.46
N VAL A 168 4.35 -1.82 -7.82
CA VAL A 168 4.85 -2.86 -6.91
C VAL A 168 5.66 -2.26 -5.77
N LYS A 169 6.55 -1.30 -6.03
CA LYS A 169 7.29 -0.60 -4.98
C LYS A 169 6.34 0.13 -4.02
N LEU A 170 5.28 0.77 -4.51
CA LEU A 170 4.28 1.46 -3.66
C LEU A 170 3.48 0.49 -2.80
N MET A 171 3.15 -0.69 -3.33
CA MET A 171 2.48 -1.71 -2.53
C MET A 171 3.43 -2.30 -1.48
N CYS A 172 4.68 -2.56 -1.86
CA CYS A 172 5.69 -3.06 -0.94
C CYS A 172 6.11 -2.03 0.11
N SER A 173 6.05 -0.73 -0.19
CA SER A 173 6.44 0.33 0.75
C SER A 173 5.49 0.41 1.95
N GLN A 174 4.27 -0.13 1.87
CA GLN A 174 3.37 -0.21 3.02
C GLN A 174 3.93 -1.11 4.15
N PHE A 175 4.84 -2.03 3.83
CA PHE A 175 5.45 -2.93 4.84
C PHE A 175 6.62 -2.30 5.58
N ILE A 176 7.17 -1.15 5.15
CA ILE A 176 8.39 -0.58 5.77
C ILE A 176 8.21 -0.29 7.27
N PHE A 177 6.98 0.01 7.70
CA PHE A 177 6.63 0.35 9.08
C PHE A 177 6.49 -0.88 9.99
N ASP A 178 6.43 -2.09 9.41
CA ASP A 178 6.30 -3.38 10.11
C ASP A 178 7.62 -4.18 10.05
N LEU A 179 8.60 -3.71 9.28
CA LEU A 179 9.85 -4.42 9.02
C LEU A 179 11.00 -3.88 9.86
N SER A 180 11.23 -4.52 11.01
CA SER A 180 12.42 -4.30 11.83
C SER A 180 13.72 -4.60 11.07
N GLY A 181 14.76 -3.79 11.30
CA GLY A 181 16.12 -4.04 10.80
C GLY A 181 16.35 -3.68 9.33
N LEU A 182 15.42 -2.95 8.70
CA LEU A 182 15.69 -2.27 7.43
C LEU A 182 16.50 -1.00 7.67
N GLU A 183 17.38 -0.67 6.73
CA GLU A 183 18.04 0.63 6.72
C GLU A 183 17.06 1.68 6.21
N HIS A 184 16.87 2.78 6.92
CA HIS A 184 15.90 3.83 6.58
C HIS A 184 16.53 5.09 6.00
N ASN A 185 17.85 5.07 5.78
CA ASN A 185 18.58 6.12 5.08
C ASN A 185 18.08 6.24 3.64
N ILE A 186 17.59 7.41 3.28
CA ILE A 186 17.14 7.72 1.92
C ILE A 186 18.30 8.42 1.21
N PHE A 187 18.92 7.74 0.23
CA PHE A 187 19.88 8.40 -0.65
C PHE A 187 19.21 9.57 -1.39
N ALA A 188 19.92 10.70 -1.46
CA ALA A 188 19.47 11.91 -2.12
C ALA A 188 18.07 12.36 -1.66
N PHE A 189 17.88 12.48 -0.35
CA PHE A 189 16.62 12.93 0.24
C PHE A 189 16.13 14.26 -0.35
N GLU A 190 17.05 15.17 -0.68
CA GLU A 190 16.77 16.46 -1.32
C GLU A 190 15.99 16.33 -2.65
N GLU A 191 16.13 15.22 -3.38
CA GLU A 191 15.32 14.96 -4.58
C GLU A 191 13.86 14.66 -4.23
N SER A 192 13.64 13.95 -3.13
CA SER A 192 12.29 13.64 -2.64
C SER A 192 11.64 14.88 -2.05
N GLN A 193 12.37 15.68 -1.26
CA GLN A 193 11.89 16.98 -0.76
C GLN A 193 11.53 17.91 -1.92
N TYR A 194 12.41 18.05 -2.92
CA TYR A 194 12.11 18.84 -4.12
C TYR A 194 10.84 18.35 -4.81
N ALA A 195 10.71 17.04 -5.04
CA ALA A 195 9.58 16.44 -5.74
C ALA A 195 8.24 16.71 -5.05
N VAL A 196 8.16 16.56 -3.73
CA VAL A 196 6.90 16.70 -2.98
C VAL A 196 6.40 18.14 -2.92
N TYR A 197 7.30 19.13 -2.92
CA TYR A 197 6.94 20.56 -2.91
C TYR A 197 6.76 21.18 -4.29
N ARG A 198 6.83 20.41 -5.39
CA ARG A 198 6.56 20.95 -6.73
C ARG A 198 5.13 21.46 -6.86
N SER A 199 4.95 22.48 -7.70
CA SER A 199 3.62 23.01 -8.07
C SER A 199 2.66 21.90 -8.54
N SER A 200 1.36 22.05 -8.27
CA SER A 200 0.31 21.12 -8.75
C SER A 200 0.22 21.07 -10.26
N ILE A 201 0.59 22.16 -10.93
CA ILE A 201 0.63 22.26 -12.38
C ILE A 201 1.84 21.49 -12.93
N ALA A 202 2.99 21.60 -12.27
CA ALA A 202 4.25 21.02 -12.75
C ALA A 202 4.38 19.51 -12.45
N ALA A 203 3.73 19.05 -11.38
CA ALA A 203 3.71 17.65 -10.96
C ALA A 203 2.31 17.30 -10.41
N PRO A 204 1.28 17.16 -11.29
CA PRO A 204 -0.06 16.80 -10.87
C PRO A 204 -0.07 15.37 -10.29
N LEU A 205 -0.91 15.13 -9.28
CA LEU A 205 -1.08 13.79 -8.71
C LEU A 205 -1.80 12.84 -9.67
N PHE A 206 -2.66 13.39 -10.53
CA PHE A 206 -3.45 12.63 -11.49
C PHE A 206 -3.36 13.23 -12.88
N THR A 207 -3.13 12.37 -13.88
CA THR A 207 -3.29 12.71 -15.29
C THR A 207 -4.52 11.96 -15.80
N GLY A 208 -5.69 12.60 -15.71
CA GLY A 208 -6.97 11.94 -15.88
C GLY A 208 -7.24 10.94 -14.75
N THR A 209 -7.23 9.65 -15.05
CA THR A 209 -7.43 8.57 -14.06
C THR A 209 -6.15 7.80 -13.72
N ASN A 210 -5.02 8.21 -14.29
CA ASN A 210 -3.71 7.62 -14.01
C ASN A 210 -3.06 8.34 -12.84
N VAL A 211 -2.52 7.55 -11.91
CA VAL A 211 -1.80 8.06 -10.74
C VAL A 211 -0.37 8.41 -11.12
N ASN A 212 0.11 9.58 -10.69
CA ASN A 212 1.53 9.93 -10.75
C ASN A 212 2.31 9.15 -9.69
N MET A 213 2.60 7.89 -9.98
CA MET A 213 3.24 6.98 -9.02
C MET A 213 4.65 7.40 -8.62
N GLU A 214 5.36 8.12 -9.50
CA GLU A 214 6.70 8.64 -9.20
C GLU A 214 6.62 9.70 -8.10
N TRP A 215 5.68 10.64 -8.21
CA TRP A 215 5.43 11.61 -7.16
C TRP A 215 5.00 10.95 -5.83
N ILE A 216 4.08 9.99 -5.89
CA ILE A 216 3.65 9.24 -4.69
C ILE A 216 4.82 8.46 -4.08
N MET A 217 5.74 7.93 -4.89
CA MET A 217 6.95 7.26 -4.40
C MET A 217 7.86 8.22 -3.65
N HIS A 218 8.10 9.43 -4.20
CA HIS A 218 8.87 10.45 -3.50
C HIS A 218 8.19 10.88 -2.20
N CYS A 219 6.87 10.97 -2.17
CA CYS A 219 6.13 11.27 -0.95
C CYS A 219 6.25 10.15 0.10
N MET A 220 6.19 8.88 -0.31
CA MET A 220 6.47 7.75 0.58
C MET A 220 7.92 7.75 1.10
N LYS A 221 8.90 8.11 0.27
CA LYS A 221 10.32 8.25 0.70
C LYS A 221 10.50 9.40 1.68
N PHE A 222 9.84 10.53 1.40
CA PHE A 222 9.85 11.71 2.24
C PHE A 222 9.35 11.38 3.65
N PHE A 223 8.16 10.77 3.76
CA PHE A 223 7.65 10.39 5.07
C PHE A 223 8.39 9.21 5.69
N ARG A 224 8.95 8.27 4.91
CA ARG A 224 9.87 7.25 5.45
C ARG A 224 11.06 7.88 6.16
N HIS A 225 11.65 8.95 5.60
CA HIS A 225 12.74 9.67 6.25
C HIS A 225 12.27 10.24 7.60
N HIS A 226 11.16 10.97 7.64
CA HIS A 226 10.70 11.58 8.90
C HIS A 226 10.20 10.58 9.95
N MET A 227 9.59 9.47 9.52
CA MET A 227 8.93 8.50 10.41
C MET A 227 9.86 7.39 10.87
N MET A 228 10.91 7.06 10.11
CA MET A 228 11.72 5.86 10.34
C MET A 228 13.24 6.14 10.43
N ASN A 229 13.70 7.36 10.17
CA ASN A 229 15.10 7.73 10.36
C ASN A 229 15.30 8.45 11.70
N GLU A 230 16.02 7.83 12.62
CA GLU A 230 16.37 8.40 13.93
C GLU A 230 17.15 9.72 13.78
N GLU A 231 18.04 9.80 12.79
CA GLU A 231 18.86 11.00 12.55
C GLU A 231 18.04 12.21 12.10
N ALA A 232 16.82 11.99 11.57
CA ALA A 232 15.95 13.08 11.14
C ALA A 232 15.36 13.86 12.32
N GLN A 233 15.34 13.30 13.54
CA GLN A 233 14.85 13.94 14.77
C GLN A 233 13.49 14.67 14.61
N THR A 234 12.57 14.06 13.84
CA THR A 234 11.22 14.60 13.57
C THR A 234 10.14 13.69 14.14
N LEU A 235 9.56 12.78 13.35
CA LEU A 235 8.45 11.92 13.81
C LEU A 235 8.91 10.52 14.28
N PHE A 236 10.21 10.23 14.21
CA PHE A 236 10.75 8.92 14.54
C PHE A 236 10.34 8.43 15.94
N ASP A 237 10.61 9.24 16.98
CA ASP A 237 10.33 8.88 18.37
C ASP A 237 8.83 8.63 18.58
N LYS A 238 7.98 9.53 18.06
CA LYS A 238 6.51 9.39 18.14
C LYS A 238 6.04 8.08 17.48
N ILE A 239 6.49 7.77 16.27
CA ILE A 239 6.13 6.52 15.58
C ILE A 239 6.68 5.29 16.29
N GLN A 240 7.85 5.39 16.93
CA GLN A 240 8.43 4.30 17.69
C GLN A 240 7.58 3.96 18.92
N GLU A 241 7.12 4.99 19.65
CA GLU A 241 6.31 4.90 20.87
C GLU A 241 4.88 4.41 20.63
N LEU A 242 4.33 4.61 19.43
CA LEU A 242 2.97 4.16 19.11
C LEU A 242 2.80 2.65 19.33
N ASP A 243 1.63 2.27 19.85
CA ASP A 243 1.20 0.88 19.84
C ASP A 243 1.10 0.35 18.43
N VAL A 244 1.34 -0.95 18.27
CA VAL A 244 1.42 -1.55 16.94
C VAL A 244 0.08 -1.39 16.17
N SER A 245 -1.07 -1.29 16.85
CA SER A 245 -2.40 -1.04 16.25
C SER A 245 -2.59 0.39 15.74
N GLN A 246 -1.77 1.33 16.25
CA GLN A 246 -1.76 2.74 15.89
C GLN A 246 -0.72 3.08 14.83
N LYS A 247 0.18 2.14 14.48
CA LYS A 247 1.18 2.33 13.41
C LYS A 247 0.60 2.16 12.01
N PRO A 248 1.22 2.77 10.98
CA PRO A 248 0.87 2.48 9.59
C PRO A 248 0.98 0.98 9.30
N SER A 249 0.03 0.44 8.53
CA SER A 249 0.06 -0.98 8.18
C SER A 249 -0.44 -1.23 6.76
N ALA A 250 0.01 -2.33 6.19
CA ALA A 250 -0.41 -2.78 4.86
C ALA A 250 -1.88 -3.25 4.83
N TRP A 251 -2.37 -3.53 3.62
CA TRP A 251 -3.72 -4.05 3.41
C TRP A 251 -3.96 -5.38 4.15
N ARG A 252 -5.19 -5.57 4.64
CA ARG A 252 -5.59 -6.72 5.49
C ARG A 252 -6.69 -7.60 4.88
N GLU A 253 -7.09 -7.28 3.67
CA GLU A 253 -8.19 -7.93 2.95
C GLU A 253 -7.88 -8.09 1.46
N PRO A 254 -8.62 -8.94 0.72
CA PRO A 254 -8.49 -9.01 -0.73
C PRO A 254 -8.70 -7.63 -1.38
N LEU A 255 -7.83 -7.27 -2.33
CA LEU A 255 -7.95 -6.01 -3.07
C LEU A 255 -9.21 -6.03 -3.95
N ARG A 256 -9.98 -4.94 -3.95
CA ARG A 256 -11.27 -4.83 -4.65
C ARG A 256 -11.25 -3.65 -5.61
N GLN A 257 -11.92 -3.77 -6.75
CA GLN A 257 -12.03 -2.67 -7.71
C GLN A 257 -13.20 -1.75 -7.32
N GLY A 258 -12.98 -0.44 -7.46
CA GLY A 258 -14.00 0.58 -7.20
C GLY A 258 -13.83 1.27 -5.86
N ALA A 259 -14.82 2.10 -5.51
CA ALA A 259 -14.81 2.88 -4.28
C ALA A 259 -15.44 2.07 -3.15
N TYR A 260 -14.86 2.17 -1.95
CA TYR A 260 -15.37 1.55 -0.74
C TYR A 260 -15.09 2.46 0.46
N PRO A 261 -15.99 2.49 1.46
CA PRO A 261 -15.75 3.22 2.70
C PRO A 261 -14.43 2.78 3.34
N LEU A 262 -13.69 3.74 3.88
CA LEU A 262 -12.43 3.45 4.56
C LEU A 262 -12.63 3.28 6.07
N SER A 263 -11.53 3.07 6.80
CA SER A 263 -11.55 3.08 8.27
C SER A 263 -12.15 4.39 8.80
N LYS A 264 -12.80 4.32 9.97
CA LYS A 264 -13.28 5.51 10.66
C LYS A 264 -12.13 6.34 11.24
N TYR A 265 -11.12 5.68 11.81
CA TYR A 265 -10.06 6.35 12.57
C TYR A 265 -8.74 6.35 11.81
N TRP A 266 -8.09 7.51 11.83
CA TRP A 266 -6.84 7.79 11.13
C TRP A 266 -5.92 8.64 12.01
N LYS A 267 -4.63 8.38 11.89
CA LYS A 267 -3.57 9.30 12.29
C LYS A 267 -2.89 9.82 11.04
N GLY A 268 -2.21 10.95 11.15
CA GLY A 268 -1.60 11.56 9.99
C GLY A 268 -0.66 12.69 10.33
N THR A 269 0.03 13.17 9.31
CA THR A 269 0.88 14.35 9.41
C THR A 269 0.94 15.03 8.04
N TYR A 270 1.31 16.30 8.04
CA TYR A 270 1.56 17.07 6.82
C TYR A 270 2.77 17.97 7.02
N SER A 271 3.58 18.13 5.98
CA SER A 271 4.75 19.01 6.05
C SER A 271 4.53 20.30 5.29
N PHE A 272 5.17 21.38 5.74
CA PHE A 272 5.26 22.63 5.01
C PHE A 272 6.66 23.26 5.09
N LEU A 273 6.97 24.10 4.10
CA LEU A 273 8.10 25.04 4.13
C LEU A 273 7.56 26.46 4.04
N ASP A 274 8.29 27.47 4.48
CA ASP A 274 7.84 28.85 4.30
C ASP A 274 7.71 29.19 2.81
N ASN A 275 6.80 30.09 2.46
CA ASN A 275 6.56 30.44 1.05
C ASN A 275 7.85 30.84 0.31
N LYS A 276 8.76 31.58 0.99
CA LYS A 276 10.07 31.95 0.45
C LYS A 276 10.98 30.76 0.19
N GLU A 277 10.93 29.74 1.05
CA GLU A 277 11.73 28.51 0.93
C GLU A 277 11.20 27.64 -0.20
N VAL A 278 9.89 27.45 -0.29
CA VAL A 278 9.24 26.73 -1.41
C VAL A 278 9.62 27.36 -2.75
N MET A 279 9.59 28.70 -2.85
CA MET A 279 9.98 29.39 -4.08
C MET A 279 11.46 29.17 -4.43
N ARG A 280 12.37 29.25 -3.44
CA ARG A 280 13.80 28.99 -3.67
C ARG A 280 14.05 27.55 -4.10
N LEU A 281 13.48 26.59 -3.38
CA LEU A 281 13.57 25.16 -3.70
C LEU A 281 13.12 24.88 -5.13
N ARG A 282 11.97 25.46 -5.55
CA ARG A 282 11.45 25.31 -6.92
C ARG A 282 12.32 25.98 -7.98
N CYS A 283 12.99 27.09 -7.66
CA CYS A 283 13.89 27.79 -8.59
C CYS A 283 15.26 27.12 -8.74
N GLN A 284 15.81 26.58 -7.65
CA GLN A 284 17.12 25.91 -7.62
C GLN A 284 17.08 24.58 -8.38
N GLY A 285 16.00 23.82 -8.22
CA GLY A 285 15.90 22.46 -8.77
C GLY A 285 16.33 21.39 -7.77
N PRO A 286 16.36 20.11 -8.19
CA PRO A 286 16.70 19.01 -7.31
C PRO A 286 18.20 18.97 -6.98
N GLY A 287 18.58 18.60 -5.76
CA GLY A 287 19.96 18.20 -5.46
C GLY A 287 20.88 19.24 -4.81
N GLU A 288 20.42 20.45 -4.52
CA GLU A 288 21.30 21.54 -4.05
C GLU A 288 21.30 21.75 -2.53
N GLU A 289 20.12 21.89 -1.91
CA GLU A 289 19.96 22.25 -0.49
C GLU A 289 18.74 21.53 0.09
N VAL A 290 18.82 21.18 1.38
CA VAL A 290 17.71 20.61 2.15
C VAL A 290 17.17 21.68 3.08
N TYR A 291 15.87 21.91 3.04
CA TYR A 291 15.17 22.84 3.94
C TYR A 291 14.64 22.11 5.17
N ILE A 292 14.37 22.83 6.25
CA ILE A 292 13.80 22.24 7.47
C ILE A 292 12.28 22.13 7.29
N ASP A 293 11.81 20.90 7.17
CA ASP A 293 10.40 20.55 7.09
C ASP A 293 9.66 20.86 8.40
N LYS A 294 8.62 21.69 8.31
CA LYS A 294 7.81 22.12 9.46
C LYS A 294 6.53 21.30 9.58
N ASN A 295 6.02 21.20 10.80
CA ASN A 295 4.78 20.50 11.16
C ASN A 295 4.79 18.99 10.92
N VAL A 296 5.95 18.35 11.06
CA VAL A 296 6.04 16.89 10.97
C VAL A 296 5.69 16.25 12.31
N ASP A 297 4.46 16.52 12.75
CA ASP A 297 3.88 16.08 14.01
C ASP A 297 2.67 15.16 13.78
N GLU A 298 2.37 14.32 14.76
CA GLU A 298 1.25 13.40 14.70
C GLU A 298 -0.08 14.12 15.01
N GLY A 299 -0.98 14.14 14.03
CA GLY A 299 -2.37 14.56 14.18
C GLY A 299 -3.35 13.39 14.08
N LYS A 300 -4.61 13.64 14.46
CA LYS A 300 -5.70 12.65 14.45
C LYS A 300 -6.83 13.14 13.54
N ILE A 301 -7.45 12.21 12.80
CA ILE A 301 -8.64 12.49 12.00
C ILE A 301 -9.62 11.31 12.01
N GLN A 302 -10.90 11.61 12.21
CA GLN A 302 -12.01 10.69 12.04
C GLN A 302 -12.71 10.97 10.71
N LEU A 303 -13.10 9.94 9.98
CA LEU A 303 -13.83 10.01 8.72
C LEU A 303 -15.13 9.21 8.82
N ASN A 304 -16.27 9.86 8.54
CA ASN A 304 -17.59 9.24 8.47
C ASN A 304 -18.08 9.23 7.02
N PHE A 305 -18.16 8.03 6.43
CA PHE A 305 -18.57 7.84 5.04
C PHE A 305 -20.09 7.75 4.91
N ALA A 306 -20.65 8.49 3.96
CA ALA A 306 -22.07 8.52 3.67
C ALA A 306 -22.45 7.45 2.63
N GLU A 307 -23.61 6.82 2.83
CA GLU A 307 -24.26 5.95 1.84
C GLU A 307 -25.40 6.75 1.17
N ASN A 308 -25.38 6.87 -0.16
CA ASN A 308 -26.32 7.71 -0.91
C ASN A 308 -26.39 9.17 -0.40
N SER A 309 -25.22 9.75 -0.08
CA SER A 309 -25.08 11.09 0.51
C SER A 309 -25.79 11.28 1.85
N ARG A 310 -26.12 10.19 2.54
CA ARG A 310 -26.62 10.19 3.91
C ARG A 310 -25.63 9.50 4.84
N LEU A 311 -25.30 10.17 5.92
CA LEU A 311 -24.48 9.62 6.98
C LEU A 311 -25.24 8.53 7.76
N PRO A 312 -24.53 7.71 8.55
CA PRO A 312 -25.15 6.69 9.40
C PRO A 312 -26.19 7.23 10.38
N ASP A 313 -26.07 8.50 10.77
CA ASP A 313 -27.02 9.21 11.64
C ASP A 313 -28.25 9.80 10.89
N GLY A 314 -28.31 9.62 9.56
CA GLY A 314 -29.38 10.09 8.70
C GLY A 314 -29.20 11.50 8.14
N ARG A 315 -28.19 12.26 8.56
CA ARG A 315 -27.87 13.60 8.03
C ARG A 315 -27.51 13.50 6.56
N LYS A 316 -28.07 14.39 5.74
CA LYS A 316 -27.73 14.50 4.32
C LYS A 316 -26.58 15.48 4.17
N LEU A 317 -25.50 15.06 3.52
CA LEU A 317 -24.37 15.93 3.23
C LEU A 317 -24.66 16.81 2.01
N SER A 318 -24.48 18.12 2.16
CA SER A 318 -24.40 19.09 1.06
C SER A 318 -22.97 19.18 0.56
N TRP A 319 -22.78 19.42 -0.74
CA TRP A 319 -21.47 19.69 -1.33
C TRP A 319 -21.46 21.14 -1.84
N PRO A 320 -20.71 22.05 -1.20
CA PRO A 320 -20.65 23.45 -1.61
C PRO A 320 -20.02 23.62 -3.00
N ASP A 321 -20.57 24.50 -3.83
CA ASP A 321 -20.04 24.76 -5.18
C ASP A 321 -18.59 25.28 -5.14
N VAL A 322 -18.27 26.12 -4.14
CA VAL A 322 -16.90 26.59 -3.91
C VAL A 322 -15.93 25.43 -3.69
N PHE A 323 -16.35 24.32 -3.09
CA PHE A 323 -15.47 23.16 -2.88
C PHE A 323 -15.24 22.41 -4.20
N GLU A 324 -16.28 22.26 -5.04
CA GLU A 324 -16.15 21.64 -6.36
C GLU A 324 -15.25 22.46 -7.29
N ASP A 325 -15.36 23.79 -7.24
CA ASP A 325 -14.53 24.71 -8.04
C ASP A 325 -13.04 24.60 -7.68
N ARG A 326 -12.71 24.20 -6.45
CA ARG A 326 -11.32 24.06 -5.98
C ARG A 326 -10.76 22.64 -6.14
N LEU A 327 -11.58 21.62 -5.88
CA LEU A 327 -11.13 20.22 -5.84
C LEU A 327 -11.43 19.43 -7.11
N HIS A 328 -12.43 19.85 -7.88
CA HIS A 328 -12.95 19.12 -9.04
C HIS A 328 -13.19 17.64 -8.71
N SER A 329 -13.83 17.38 -7.56
CA SER A 329 -14.07 16.05 -7.01
C SER A 329 -14.97 15.21 -7.91
N LEU A 330 -15.93 15.85 -8.59
CA LEU A 330 -16.94 15.19 -9.42
C LEU A 330 -16.65 15.35 -10.93
N GLY A 331 -15.83 16.33 -11.33
CA GLY A 331 -15.51 16.64 -12.72
C GLY A 331 -14.96 15.46 -13.55
N ASN A 332 -14.26 14.51 -12.93
CA ASN A 332 -13.75 13.31 -13.61
C ASN A 332 -14.84 12.29 -13.99
N ALA A 333 -16.07 12.42 -13.49
CA ALA A 333 -17.19 11.55 -13.87
C ALA A 333 -17.72 11.85 -15.29
N ALA A 334 -17.50 13.04 -15.83
CA ALA A 334 -18.04 13.48 -17.12
C ALA A 334 -17.33 12.85 -18.34
N ALA A 335 -16.13 12.29 -18.18
CA ALA A 335 -15.44 11.56 -19.25
C ALA A 335 -16.10 10.20 -19.59
N LYS A 336 -17.17 9.80 -18.88
CA LYS A 336 -17.95 8.57 -19.12
C LYS A 336 -19.13 8.73 -20.08
N GLN A 337 -19.15 9.71 -20.98
CA GLN A 337 -19.96 9.60 -22.20
C GLN A 337 -19.19 8.84 -23.30
N SER A 338 -18.74 7.61 -22.99
CA SER A 338 -18.23 6.68 -23.99
C SER A 338 -19.40 5.83 -24.52
N ILE A 339 -19.72 6.08 -25.79
CA ILE A 339 -20.46 5.29 -26.78
C ILE A 339 -21.06 3.97 -26.24
N LYS A 340 -22.38 3.96 -26.04
CA LYS A 340 -23.17 2.76 -25.75
C LYS A 340 -23.19 1.84 -26.98
N THR A 341 -22.30 0.86 -27.05
CA THR A 341 -22.50 -0.35 -27.86
C THR A 341 -23.10 -1.43 -26.96
N GLN A 342 -24.31 -1.88 -27.32
CA GLN A 342 -25.08 -2.88 -26.58
C GLN A 342 -24.29 -4.20 -26.44
N GLY A 343 -24.07 -4.67 -25.21
CA GLY A 343 -23.39 -5.95 -24.97
C GLY A 343 -23.15 -6.31 -23.49
N ARG A 344 -24.21 -6.76 -22.80
CA ARG A 344 -24.22 -7.82 -21.77
C ARG A 344 -23.08 -7.87 -20.72
N ASN A 345 -23.11 -6.95 -19.77
CA ASN A 345 -22.94 -7.13 -18.30
C ASN A 345 -22.79 -5.73 -17.72
N THR A 346 -23.86 -5.20 -17.12
CA THR A 346 -23.79 -3.96 -16.35
C THR A 346 -22.93 -4.20 -15.12
N ALA A 347 -21.62 -4.04 -15.25
CA ALA A 347 -20.77 -3.80 -14.09
C ALA A 347 -21.39 -2.60 -13.36
N LYS A 348 -21.86 -2.80 -12.13
CA LYS A 348 -22.30 -1.70 -11.27
C LYS A 348 -21.19 -0.66 -11.31
N THR A 349 -21.48 0.53 -11.82
CA THR A 349 -20.61 1.68 -11.63
C THR A 349 -20.41 1.80 -10.14
N THR A 350 -19.16 1.69 -9.69
CA THR A 350 -18.86 2.01 -8.30
C THR A 350 -18.97 3.52 -8.20
N ASP A 351 -19.94 3.96 -7.42
CA ASP A 351 -20.28 5.37 -7.30
C ASP A 351 -19.27 6.07 -6.39
N ASN A 352 -19.14 7.38 -6.55
CA ASN A 352 -18.32 8.19 -5.66
C ASN A 352 -18.94 8.16 -4.25
N ILE A 353 -18.10 8.16 -3.21
CA ILE A 353 -18.56 8.12 -1.80
C ILE A 353 -18.29 9.48 -1.18
N HIS A 354 -19.33 10.15 -0.70
CA HIS A 354 -19.24 11.40 0.03
C HIS A 354 -18.90 11.10 1.50
N PHE A 355 -18.11 11.94 2.16
CA PHE A 355 -17.78 11.77 3.58
C PHE A 355 -17.65 13.13 4.28
N GLU A 356 -17.89 13.11 5.59
CA GLU A 356 -17.43 14.17 6.50
C GLU A 356 -16.30 13.62 7.37
N GLY A 357 -15.53 14.50 7.98
CA GLY A 357 -14.53 14.15 8.96
C GLY A 357 -14.35 15.23 10.01
N ARG A 358 -13.69 14.85 11.10
CA ARG A 358 -13.29 15.73 12.20
C ARG A 358 -11.86 15.41 12.59
N GLY A 359 -11.04 16.40 12.87
CA GLY A 359 -9.67 16.16 13.30
C GLY A 359 -9.15 17.24 14.21
N GLU A 360 -8.06 16.91 14.88
CA GLU A 360 -7.31 17.82 15.75
C GLU A 360 -6.08 18.30 14.97
N ASP A 361 -5.85 19.61 14.97
CA ASP A 361 -4.59 20.25 14.55
C ASP A 361 -4.01 21.04 15.74
N LEU A 362 -2.77 21.52 15.63
CA LEU A 362 -1.96 22.08 16.74
C LEU A 362 -2.74 22.92 17.78
N GLU A 363 -3.65 23.79 17.33
CA GLU A 363 -4.35 24.74 18.20
C GLU A 363 -5.89 24.65 18.08
N ASP A 364 -6.45 23.91 17.12
CA ASP A 364 -7.88 23.93 16.80
C ASP A 364 -8.41 22.58 16.27
N ASP A 365 -9.66 22.29 16.63
CA ASP A 365 -10.45 21.26 15.97
C ASP A 365 -10.92 21.74 14.60
N TYR A 366 -10.92 20.84 13.62
CA TYR A 366 -11.39 21.13 12.28
C TYR A 366 -12.36 20.08 11.75
N ASN A 367 -13.21 20.54 10.84
CA ASN A 367 -14.09 19.70 10.05
C ASN A 367 -13.48 19.45 8.66
N ALA A 368 -13.80 18.29 8.10
CA ALA A 368 -13.45 17.92 6.74
C ALA A 368 -14.69 17.50 5.97
N LEU A 369 -14.77 17.87 4.70
CA LEU A 369 -15.83 17.41 3.81
C LEU A 369 -15.23 17.03 2.46
N GLY A 370 -15.56 15.85 1.95
CA GLY A 370 -14.87 15.36 0.76
C GLY A 370 -15.46 14.14 0.09
N TRP A 371 -14.81 13.75 -1.01
CA TRP A 371 -15.20 12.64 -1.86
C TRP A 371 -14.10 11.60 -2.00
N LEU A 372 -14.52 10.35 -2.08
CA LEU A 372 -13.76 9.24 -2.61
C LEU A 372 -14.24 8.92 -4.03
N ASN A 373 -13.31 8.88 -4.97
CA ASN A 373 -13.57 8.46 -6.34
C ASN A 373 -12.82 7.16 -6.66
N PRO A 374 -13.47 6.18 -7.30
CA PRO A 374 -12.79 4.99 -7.76
C PRO A 374 -11.79 5.30 -8.88
N LEU A 375 -10.59 4.72 -8.80
CA LEU A 375 -9.62 4.75 -9.89
C LEU A 375 -9.54 3.38 -10.56
N PRO A 376 -9.22 3.31 -11.88
CA PRO A 376 -8.96 2.04 -12.53
C PRO A 376 -7.74 1.36 -11.91
N ALA A 377 -7.64 0.04 -12.10
CA ALA A 377 -6.49 -0.72 -11.65
C ALA A 377 -5.20 -0.17 -12.29
N GLN A 378 -4.23 0.20 -11.45
CA GLN A 378 -2.96 0.73 -11.93
C GLN A 378 -1.96 -0.41 -12.08
N ALA A 379 -1.37 -0.56 -13.26
CA ALA A 379 -0.50 -1.68 -13.63
C ALA A 379 -1.07 -3.09 -13.32
N GLY A 380 -2.40 -3.23 -13.31
CA GLY A 380 -3.12 -4.47 -13.00
C GLY A 380 -3.36 -4.74 -11.51
N ILE A 381 -3.04 -3.79 -10.62
CA ILE A 381 -3.36 -3.85 -9.18
C ILE A 381 -4.66 -3.07 -8.95
N PRO A 382 -5.75 -3.70 -8.47
CA PRO A 382 -7.01 -3.01 -8.19
C PRO A 382 -6.99 -2.33 -6.81
N GLY A 383 -7.95 -1.44 -6.55
CA GLY A 383 -8.19 -0.87 -5.21
C GLY A 383 -7.67 0.54 -4.96
N TRP A 384 -7.14 1.20 -5.99
CA TRP A 384 -6.77 2.60 -5.97
C TRP A 384 -8.02 3.49 -5.91
N GLN A 385 -7.99 4.52 -5.06
CA GLN A 385 -9.04 5.53 -4.98
C GLN A 385 -8.39 6.92 -4.94
N ARG A 386 -9.04 7.92 -5.53
CA ARG A 386 -8.71 9.33 -5.32
C ARG A 386 -9.53 9.82 -4.15
N ILE A 387 -8.89 10.56 -3.25
CA ILE A 387 -9.57 11.26 -2.17
C ILE A 387 -9.34 12.76 -2.35
N THR A 388 -10.39 13.54 -2.14
CA THR A 388 -10.33 15.00 -2.14
C THR A 388 -11.19 15.53 -1.01
N PHE A 389 -10.71 16.50 -0.25
CA PHE A 389 -11.51 17.13 0.81
C PHE A 389 -11.06 18.55 1.11
N MET A 390 -11.98 19.34 1.66
CA MET A 390 -11.68 20.65 2.23
C MET A 390 -11.63 20.53 3.75
N LYS A 391 -10.58 21.10 4.36
CA LYS A 391 -10.53 21.40 5.80
C LYS A 391 -11.11 22.80 6.03
N HIS A 392 -11.99 22.91 7.02
CA HIS A 392 -12.63 24.15 7.43
C HIS A 392 -12.96 24.13 8.94
N PHE A 393 -13.19 25.31 9.49
CA PHE A 393 -13.49 25.50 10.93
C PHE A 393 -14.95 25.87 11.18
N MET A 394 -15.77 25.95 10.14
CA MET A 394 -17.18 26.31 10.24
C MET A 394 -18.07 25.11 10.56
N ASP A 395 -19.11 25.34 11.37
CA ASP A 395 -20.16 24.36 11.68
C ASP A 395 -21.25 24.30 10.61
N ASP A 396 -21.49 25.41 9.89
CA ASP A 396 -22.50 25.49 8.83
C ASP A 396 -21.84 25.56 7.44
N PHE A 397 -22.28 24.65 6.55
CA PHE A 397 -21.80 24.53 5.18
C PHE A 397 -22.50 25.50 4.20
N ALA A 398 -23.50 26.26 4.67
CA ALA A 398 -24.32 27.13 3.83
C ALA A 398 -23.61 28.40 3.35
N GLU A 399 -22.66 28.94 4.13
CA GLU A 399 -21.92 30.17 3.82
C GLU A 399 -20.44 30.02 4.17
N PRO A 400 -19.63 29.36 3.31
CA PRO A 400 -18.21 29.18 3.59
C PRO A 400 -17.46 30.52 3.54
N GLU A 401 -16.81 30.92 4.63
CA GLU A 401 -15.76 31.95 4.63
C GLU A 401 -14.62 31.53 3.71
N GLU A 402 -14.49 32.20 2.56
CA GLU A 402 -13.55 31.82 1.50
C GLU A 402 -12.06 31.97 1.90
N ASP A 403 -11.76 32.75 2.94
CA ASP A 403 -10.41 33.20 3.27
C ASP A 403 -9.58 32.17 4.09
N ASN A 404 -10.16 31.08 4.60
CA ASN A 404 -9.45 30.08 5.44
C ASN A 404 -9.66 28.62 5.00
N LEU A 405 -9.75 28.39 3.69
CA LEU A 405 -9.99 27.07 3.13
C LEU A 405 -8.71 26.35 2.70
N TRP A 406 -8.48 25.16 3.26
CA TRP A 406 -7.37 24.28 2.90
C TRP A 406 -7.88 23.09 2.12
N ALA A 407 -7.35 22.90 0.92
CA ALA A 407 -7.75 21.85 0.00
C ALA A 407 -6.76 20.68 0.05
N TYR A 408 -7.27 19.45 -0.02
CA TYR A 408 -6.48 18.23 0.00
C TYR A 408 -6.85 17.34 -1.19
N GLU A 409 -5.85 16.79 -1.85
CA GLU A 409 -5.97 15.75 -2.87
C GLU A 409 -4.95 14.66 -2.61
N GLY A 410 -5.40 13.40 -2.62
CA GLY A 410 -4.53 12.26 -2.37
C GLY A 410 -4.96 11.00 -3.08
N VAL A 411 -4.07 10.02 -3.01
CA VAL A 411 -4.30 8.65 -3.47
C VAL A 411 -4.46 7.78 -2.24
N VAL A 412 -5.59 7.08 -2.17
CA VAL A 412 -5.76 5.96 -1.26
C VAL A 412 -5.06 4.75 -1.87
N LEU A 413 -4.02 4.25 -1.20
CA LEU A 413 -3.31 3.05 -1.66
C LEU A 413 -4.22 1.82 -1.57
N PRO A 414 -4.06 0.82 -2.46
CA PRO A 414 -4.87 -0.39 -2.43
C PRO A 414 -4.90 -1.06 -1.06
N GLY A 415 -6.11 -1.36 -0.60
CA GLY A 415 -6.39 -1.87 0.75
C GLY A 415 -6.89 -0.81 1.73
N GLY A 416 -6.85 0.47 1.37
CA GLY A 416 -7.55 1.52 2.12
C GLY A 416 -6.93 1.86 3.47
N ARG A 417 -5.64 1.57 3.68
CA ARG A 417 -4.95 1.76 4.97
C ARG A 417 -4.00 2.95 5.00
N ILE A 418 -3.58 3.46 3.85
CA ILE A 418 -2.65 4.59 3.73
C ILE A 418 -3.18 5.53 2.64
N ILE A 419 -3.19 6.82 2.94
CA ILE A 419 -3.49 7.91 2.02
C ILE A 419 -2.25 8.78 1.92
N VAL A 420 -1.83 9.08 0.69
CA VAL A 420 -0.68 9.95 0.44
C VAL A 420 -1.12 11.02 -0.55
N GLY A 421 -0.79 12.27 -0.27
CA GLY A 421 -1.28 13.35 -1.10
C GLY A 421 -0.63 14.69 -0.85
N ARG A 422 -1.28 15.72 -1.34
CA ARG A 422 -0.89 17.12 -1.24
C ARG A 422 -2.03 17.96 -0.69
N TRP A 423 -1.69 18.87 0.21
CA TRP A 423 -2.56 19.95 0.63
C TRP A 423 -2.14 21.25 -0.07
N TRP A 424 -3.07 22.17 -0.28
CA TRP A 424 -2.78 23.52 -0.75
C TRP A 424 -3.77 24.53 -0.20
N TYR A 425 -3.33 25.79 -0.15
CA TYR A 425 -4.19 26.89 0.20
C TYR A 425 -5.08 27.26 -1.00
N ALA A 426 -6.41 27.29 -0.84
CA ALA A 426 -7.36 27.32 -1.98
C ALA A 426 -7.18 28.51 -2.95
N SER A 427 -6.57 29.61 -2.49
CA SER A 427 -6.32 30.82 -3.29
C SER A 427 -4.90 30.91 -3.88
N SER A 428 -4.01 29.94 -3.63
CA SER A 428 -2.62 29.98 -4.11
C SER A 428 -2.07 28.58 -4.48
N ASP A 429 -0.91 28.54 -5.13
CA ASP A 429 -0.17 27.29 -5.38
C ASP A 429 0.83 26.95 -4.25
N TYR A 430 0.64 27.54 -3.07
CA TYR A 430 1.35 27.15 -1.86
C TYR A 430 0.80 25.81 -1.37
N ASN A 431 1.68 24.82 -1.30
CA ASN A 431 1.30 23.43 -1.11
C ASN A 431 2.40 22.63 -0.39
N GLY A 432 2.02 21.48 0.14
CA GLY A 432 2.93 20.54 0.79
C GLY A 432 2.38 19.11 0.84
N PRO A 433 3.23 18.13 1.18
CA PRO A 433 2.82 16.73 1.25
C PRO A 433 2.04 16.43 2.53
N PHE A 434 1.18 15.41 2.47
CA PHE A 434 0.59 14.78 3.64
C PHE A 434 0.56 13.26 3.52
N ILE A 435 0.52 12.59 4.67
CA ILE A 435 0.26 11.16 4.80
C ILE A 435 -0.75 10.93 5.91
N LEU A 436 -1.76 10.10 5.64
CA LEU A 436 -2.69 9.58 6.66
C LEU A 436 -2.61 8.06 6.65
N TRP A 437 -2.68 7.43 7.82
CA TRP A 437 -2.82 5.98 7.94
C TRP A 437 -3.96 5.61 8.89
N ALA A 438 -4.67 4.56 8.51
CA ALA A 438 -5.77 4.05 9.32
C ALA A 438 -5.19 3.45 10.61
N VAL A 439 -5.93 3.56 11.70
CA VAL A 439 -5.61 2.95 12.99
C VAL A 439 -6.76 2.08 13.48
N ASP A 440 -6.46 1.15 14.37
CA ASP A 440 -7.47 0.26 14.94
C ASP A 440 -7.91 0.80 16.30
N GLY A 441 -9.20 1.11 16.44
CA GLY A 441 -9.77 1.73 17.65
C GLY A 441 -9.79 3.27 17.59
N ASN A 442 -10.53 3.88 18.51
CA ASN A 442 -10.53 5.34 18.67
C ASN A 442 -9.13 5.73 19.16
N PRO A 443 -8.32 6.52 18.41
CA PRO A 443 -7.21 7.19 19.03
C PRO A 443 -7.81 8.07 20.12
N GLU A 444 -7.18 8.19 21.28
CA GLU A 444 -7.69 8.98 22.39
C GLU A 444 -7.90 10.44 21.92
N PHE A 445 -9.08 10.77 21.38
CA PHE A 445 -9.57 12.13 21.33
C PHE A 445 -9.86 12.45 22.80
N GLU A 446 -9.35 13.57 23.29
CA GLU A 446 -9.75 14.03 24.62
C GLU A 446 -11.25 14.31 24.51
N ASP A 447 -12.08 13.37 24.96
CA ASP A 447 -13.53 13.57 25.02
C ASP A 447 -13.75 14.74 25.98
N ASP A 448 -14.17 15.88 25.42
CA ASP A 448 -14.57 17.07 26.15
C ASP A 448 -15.94 16.82 26.82
N ASP A 449 -15.97 15.85 27.74
CA ASP A 449 -17.14 15.47 28.54
C ASP A 449 -16.82 15.69 30.03
N THR A 450 -16.85 16.96 30.45
CA THR A 450 -17.37 17.33 31.79
C THR A 450 -18.06 18.69 31.75
N CYS A 451 -19.16 18.78 30.99
CA CYS A 451 -20.23 19.74 31.27
C CYS A 451 -21.48 19.02 31.81
N ASP A 452 -21.30 18.13 32.79
CA ASP A 452 -22.41 17.57 33.56
C ASP A 452 -22.49 18.24 34.94
N GLY A 453 -23.36 19.24 35.01
CA GLY A 453 -24.33 19.43 36.10
C GLY A 453 -23.82 19.52 37.53
N ASP A 454 -23.41 20.72 37.95
CA ASP A 454 -23.43 21.06 39.37
C ASP A 454 -24.80 21.66 39.73
N THR A 455 -25.69 20.79 40.19
CA THR A 455 -26.85 21.20 40.99
C THR A 455 -26.69 20.61 42.38
N THR A 456 -26.83 21.52 43.37
CA THR A 456 -27.11 21.34 44.80
C THR A 456 -25.98 20.93 45.75
N GLU A 457 -25.56 21.89 46.60
CA GLU A 457 -25.60 21.84 48.08
C GLU A 457 -25.48 23.30 48.61
N GLU A 458 -26.56 23.86 49.17
CA GLU A 458 -26.72 24.23 50.59
C GLU A 458 -25.82 25.39 51.10
N GLU A 459 -26.41 26.60 51.15
CA GLU A 459 -26.68 27.35 52.41
C GLU A 459 -27.78 28.41 52.20
#